data_AF-A0A552ZLD7-F1
#
_entry.id   AF-A0A552ZLD7-F1
#
_cell.length_a   1.000
_cell.length_b   1.000
_cell.length_c   1.000
_cell.angle_alpha   90.00
_cell.angle_beta   90.00
_cell.angle_gamma   90.00
#
_symmetry.space_group_name_H-M   'P 1'
#
loop_
_entity.id
_entity.type
_entity.pdbx_description
1 polymer ?
#
loop_
_entity_poly.entity_id
_entity_poly.type
_entity_poly.pdbx_seq_one_letter_code
_entity_poly.pdbx_strand_id
1 'polypeptide(L)'
;MSVAVYSAEQVADILGLHVRTVRGYVRDGRLPAVRLGKQYRITERDLQAFAGVITDEPASSPHAHVSTVVHIDNVDRPTMDRITTHVTAAAISDSSGPGQLDVHSTYDESACRLTVFVVGDPDSTTAVVGLIGALTRQDDK
;
A
#
# COMPACT_ATOMS: atom_id res chain seq x y z
N MET A 1 12.41 -6.29 -22.33
CA MET A 1 12.22 -6.89 -21.00
C MET A 1 12.21 -8.40 -21.18
N SER A 2 13.21 -9.11 -20.64
CA SER A 2 13.30 -10.57 -20.73
C SER A 2 12.39 -11.21 -19.68
N VAL A 3 11.45 -12.05 -20.09
CA VAL A 3 10.62 -12.82 -19.16
C VAL A 3 11.47 -13.93 -18.55
N ALA A 4 11.70 -13.88 -17.24
CA ALA A 4 12.34 -14.98 -16.52
C ALA A 4 11.42 -16.19 -16.51
N VAL A 5 11.91 -17.32 -17.02
CA VAL A 5 11.17 -18.58 -17.12
C VAL A 5 11.94 -19.71 -16.46
N TYR A 6 11.26 -20.47 -15.61
CA TYR A 6 11.82 -21.59 -14.87
C TYR A 6 11.43 -22.93 -15.48
N SER A 7 12.31 -23.93 -15.37
CA SER A 7 11.95 -25.32 -15.62
C SER A 7 11.28 -25.94 -14.39
N ALA A 8 10.64 -27.10 -14.58
CA ALA A 8 10.03 -27.83 -13.46
C ALA A 8 11.08 -28.26 -12.41
N GLU A 9 12.32 -28.50 -12.81
CA GLU A 9 13.44 -28.80 -11.92
C GLU A 9 13.82 -27.58 -11.08
N GLN A 10 13.94 -26.40 -11.70
CA GLN A 10 14.25 -25.17 -10.97
C GLN A 10 13.14 -24.80 -9.98
N VAL A 11 11.88 -25.00 -10.36
CA VAL A 11 10.74 -24.78 -9.45
C VAL A 11 10.75 -25.77 -8.29
N ALA A 12 11.14 -27.02 -8.53
CA ALA A 12 11.28 -28.02 -7.48
C ALA A 12 12.35 -27.61 -6.46
N ASP A 13 13.50 -27.11 -6.93
CA ASP A 13 14.57 -26.62 -6.07
C ASP A 13 14.11 -25.39 -5.24
N ILE A 14 13.39 -24.45 -5.87
CA ILE A 14 12.87 -23.24 -5.19
C ILE A 14 11.85 -23.58 -4.10
N LEU A 15 10.92 -24.49 -4.39
CA LEU A 15 9.84 -24.85 -3.46
C LEU A 15 10.25 -25.94 -2.45
N GLY A 16 11.46 -26.49 -2.55
CA GLY A 16 11.88 -27.64 -1.75
C GLY A 16 11.04 -28.90 -2.01
N LEU A 17 10.46 -29.03 -3.21
CA LEU A 17 9.60 -30.13 -3.61
C LEU A 17 10.33 -31.09 -4.55
N HIS A 18 9.83 -32.32 -4.65
CA HIS A 18 10.34 -33.25 -5.65
C HIS A 18 9.81 -32.88 -7.06
N VAL A 19 10.66 -32.98 -8.09
CA VAL A 19 10.32 -32.64 -9.50
C VAL A 19 9.05 -33.38 -9.98
N ARG A 20 8.84 -34.61 -9.52
CA ARG A 20 7.62 -35.39 -9.80
C ARG A 20 6.35 -34.69 -9.32
N THR A 21 6.37 -34.10 -8.13
CA THR A 21 5.24 -33.39 -7.53
C THR A 21 4.93 -32.13 -8.33
N VAL A 22 5.96 -31.37 -8.70
CA VAL A 22 5.83 -30.18 -9.55
C VAL A 22 5.23 -30.53 -10.92
N ARG A 23 5.74 -31.59 -11.57
CA ARG A 23 5.17 -32.09 -12.84
C ARG A 23 3.73 -32.59 -12.68
N GLY A 24 3.38 -33.11 -11.50
CA GLY A 24 2.01 -33.43 -11.12
C GLY A 24 1.13 -32.17 -11.12
N TYR A 25 1.54 -31.14 -10.40
CA TYR A 25 0.80 -29.87 -10.35
C TYR A 25 0.63 -29.20 -11.71
N VAL A 26 1.64 -29.25 -12.57
CA VAL A 26 1.52 -28.75 -13.95
C VAL A 26 0.50 -29.56 -14.75
N ARG A 27 0.51 -30.90 -14.62
CA ARG A 27 -0.43 -31.78 -15.32
C ARG A 27 -1.87 -31.59 -14.82
N ASP A 28 -2.02 -31.41 -13.52
CA ASP A 28 -3.31 -31.24 -12.84
C ASP A 28 -3.86 -29.81 -12.98
N GLY A 29 -3.13 -28.92 -13.67
CA GLY A 29 -3.52 -27.52 -13.89
C GLY A 29 -3.39 -26.63 -12.66
N ARG A 30 -2.85 -27.14 -11.55
CA ARG A 30 -2.65 -26.39 -10.30
C ARG A 30 -1.52 -25.39 -10.40
N LEU A 31 -0.51 -25.66 -11.23
CA LEU A 31 0.61 -24.76 -11.50
C LEU A 31 0.61 -24.40 -12.98
N PRO A 32 0.29 -23.14 -13.35
CA PRO A 32 0.30 -22.71 -14.74
C PRO A 32 1.70 -22.86 -15.35
N ALA A 33 1.76 -23.46 -16.54
CA ALA A 33 3.01 -23.62 -17.28
C ALA A 33 2.76 -23.54 -18.78
N VAL A 34 3.66 -22.87 -19.49
CA VAL A 34 3.67 -22.80 -20.95
C VAL A 34 4.58 -23.89 -21.50
N ARG A 35 4.11 -24.65 -22.49
CA ARG A 35 4.94 -25.65 -23.17
C ARG A 35 5.80 -24.96 -24.21
N LEU A 36 7.09 -24.79 -23.92
CA LEU A 36 8.09 -24.31 -24.87
C LEU A 36 8.90 -25.52 -25.38
N GLY A 37 8.52 -26.00 -26.56
CA GLY A 37 9.09 -27.19 -27.19
C GLY A 37 8.77 -28.48 -26.43
N LYS A 38 9.81 -29.18 -25.96
CA LYS A 38 9.69 -30.44 -25.19
C LYS A 38 9.59 -30.21 -23.68
N GLN A 39 9.74 -28.98 -23.21
CA GLN A 39 9.80 -28.66 -21.79
C GLN A 39 8.63 -27.76 -21.38
N TYR A 40 8.16 -27.95 -20.15
CA TYR A 40 7.31 -26.96 -19.51
C TYR A 40 8.18 -25.82 -18.97
N ARG A 41 7.69 -24.61 -19.13
CA ARG A 41 8.27 -23.40 -18.57
C ARG A 41 7.23 -22.70 -17.73
N ILE A 42 7.61 -22.35 -16.52
CA ILE A 42 6.77 -21.71 -15.52
C ILE A 42 7.30 -20.28 -15.39
N THR A 43 6.42 -19.29 -15.51
CA THR A 43 6.84 -17.90 -15.33
C THR A 43 7.07 -17.61 -13.85
N GLU A 44 7.91 -16.62 -13.55
CA GLU A 44 8.12 -16.17 -12.18
C GLU A 44 6.80 -15.77 -11.49
N ARG A 45 5.91 -15.09 -12.24
CA ARG A 45 4.58 -14.71 -11.77
C ARG A 45 3.74 -15.92 -11.38
N ASP A 46 3.65 -16.93 -12.26
CA ASP A 46 2.83 -18.12 -12.01
C ASP A 46 3.35 -18.94 -10.82
N LEU A 47 4.68 -19.00 -10.65
CA LEU A 47 5.32 -19.64 -9.51
C LEU A 47 4.97 -18.93 -8.19
N GLN A 48 5.15 -17.61 -8.16
CA GLN A 48 4.85 -16.82 -6.97
C GLN A 48 3.35 -16.84 -6.65
N ALA A 49 2.46 -16.84 -7.66
CA ALA A 49 1.03 -16.98 -7.47
C ALA A 49 0.66 -18.36 -6.89
N PHE A 50 1.27 -19.43 -7.42
CA PHE A 50 1.11 -20.78 -6.88
C PHE A 50 1.61 -20.92 -5.44
N ALA A 51 2.70 -20.24 -5.10
CA ALA A 51 3.25 -20.21 -3.74
C ALA A 51 2.42 -19.35 -2.77
N GLY A 52 1.34 -18.71 -3.24
CA GLY A 52 0.51 -17.80 -2.44
C GLY A 52 1.20 -16.48 -2.08
N VAL A 53 2.31 -16.15 -2.78
CA VAL A 53 3.08 -14.92 -2.58
C VAL A 53 2.47 -13.76 -3.38
N ILE A 54 1.80 -14.06 -4.49
CA ILE A 54 0.92 -13.10 -5.17
C ILE A 54 -0.50 -13.64 -5.15
N THR A 55 -1.38 -12.99 -4.40
CA THR A 55 -2.81 -13.06 -4.73
C THR A 55 -2.95 -12.36 -6.07
N ASP A 56 -3.50 -13.04 -7.07
CA ASP A 56 -3.83 -12.45 -8.37
C ASP A 56 -4.96 -11.43 -8.15
N GLU A 57 -4.64 -10.27 -7.59
CA GLU A 57 -5.52 -9.11 -7.67
C GLU A 57 -5.60 -8.76 -9.16
N PRO A 58 -6.80 -8.79 -9.76
CA PRO A 58 -6.97 -8.47 -11.17
C PRO A 58 -6.35 -7.09 -11.38
N ALA A 59 -5.46 -6.95 -12.37
CA ALA A 59 -4.67 -5.75 -12.65
C ALA A 59 -5.39 -4.49 -12.17
N SER A 60 -5.07 -4.10 -10.92
CA SER A 60 -5.85 -3.11 -10.20
C SER A 60 -5.85 -1.87 -11.08
N SER A 61 -7.03 -1.30 -11.33
CA SER A 61 -7.14 -0.04 -12.06
C SER A 61 -6.08 0.93 -11.56
N PRO A 62 -5.50 1.82 -12.39
CA PRO A 62 -4.52 2.78 -11.89
C PRO A 62 -5.04 3.48 -10.62
N HIS A 63 -4.43 3.19 -9.48
CA HIS A 63 -4.80 3.76 -8.19
C HIS A 63 -3.79 4.85 -7.84
N ALA A 64 -4.27 6.08 -7.70
CA ALA A 64 -3.49 7.18 -7.20
C ALA A 64 -3.46 7.13 -5.67
N HIS A 65 -2.31 7.48 -5.10
CA HIS A 65 -2.12 7.60 -3.67
C HIS A 65 -1.31 8.87 -3.38
N VAL A 66 -1.61 9.52 -2.27
CA VAL A 66 -0.98 10.77 -1.86
C VAL A 66 -0.30 10.57 -0.52
N SER A 67 0.96 10.99 -0.45
CA SER A 67 1.67 11.21 0.80
C SER A 67 1.98 12.68 0.90
N THR A 68 1.51 13.32 1.97
CA THR A 68 1.70 14.76 2.20
C THR A 68 2.23 15.00 3.60
N VAL A 69 3.06 16.03 3.72
CA VAL A 69 3.54 16.55 5.00
C VAL A 69 3.10 18.00 5.11
N VAL A 70 2.36 18.32 6.17
CA VAL A 70 1.90 19.67 6.47
C VAL A 70 2.64 20.19 7.68
N HIS A 71 3.41 21.25 7.49
CA HIS A 71 4.03 22.00 8.59
C HIS A 71 3.13 23.18 8.96
N ILE A 72 2.91 23.34 10.27
CA ILE A 72 2.10 24.40 10.84
C ILE A 72 2.94 25.09 11.91
N ASP A 73 3.37 26.32 11.62
CA ASP A 73 4.17 27.14 12.52
C ASP A 73 3.27 27.94 13.48
N ASN A 74 3.84 28.43 14.58
CA ASN A 74 3.17 29.24 15.60
C ASN A 74 1.94 28.56 16.23
N VAL A 75 2.03 27.26 16.47
CA VAL A 75 0.97 26.46 17.10
C VAL A 75 1.25 26.34 18.59
N ASP A 76 0.31 26.77 19.43
CA ASP A 76 0.37 26.54 20.87
C ASP A 76 -0.24 25.18 21.26
N ARG A 77 -0.14 24.81 22.54
CA ARG A 77 -0.61 23.49 23.01
C ARG A 77 -2.12 23.29 22.78
N PRO A 78 -3.00 24.23 23.16
CA PRO A 78 -4.44 24.11 22.90
C PRO A 78 -4.78 23.99 21.40
N THR A 79 -4.15 24.76 20.53
CA THR A 79 -4.37 24.67 19.08
C THR A 79 -3.88 23.33 18.54
N MET A 80 -2.72 22.83 19.00
CA MET A 80 -2.21 21.52 18.62
C MET A 80 -3.19 20.39 19.00
N ASP A 81 -3.68 20.38 20.25
CA ASP A 81 -4.65 19.38 20.72
C ASP A 81 -5.94 19.41 19.88
N ARG A 82 -6.40 20.62 19.51
CA ARG A 82 -7.57 20.81 18.66
C ARG A 82 -7.35 20.29 17.25
N ILE A 83 -6.25 20.66 16.60
CA ILE A 83 -5.92 20.22 15.24
C ILE A 83 -5.79 18.70 15.19
N THR A 84 -4.99 18.11 16.08
CA THR A 84 -4.77 16.66 16.12
C THR A 84 -6.06 15.88 16.36
N THR A 85 -6.92 16.35 17.26
CA THR A 85 -8.24 15.74 17.53
C THR A 85 -9.11 15.75 16.29
N HIS A 86 -9.23 16.89 15.60
CA HIS A 86 -10.07 17.00 14.40
C HIS A 86 -9.54 16.19 13.22
N VAL A 87 -8.22 16.20 12.98
CA VAL A 87 -7.61 15.41 11.90
C VAL A 87 -7.76 13.91 12.17
N THR A 88 -7.54 13.46 13.42
CA THR A 88 -7.72 12.05 13.79
C THR A 88 -9.18 11.62 13.62
N ALA A 89 -10.13 12.46 14.03
CA ALA A 89 -11.55 12.18 13.86
C ALA A 89 -11.93 12.06 12.37
N ALA A 90 -11.41 12.94 11.51
CA ALA A 90 -11.64 12.89 10.07
C ALA A 90 -11.11 11.58 9.44
N ALA A 91 -9.91 11.16 9.83
CA ALA A 91 -9.31 9.90 9.37
C ALA A 91 -10.16 8.66 9.75
N ILE A 92 -10.87 8.70 10.88
CA ILE A 92 -11.77 7.63 11.31
C ILE A 92 -13.13 7.70 10.60
N SER A 93 -13.66 8.89 10.32
CA SER A 93 -14.97 9.02 9.67
C SER A 93 -14.98 8.60 8.20
N ASP A 94 -13.85 8.67 7.52
CA ASP A 94 -13.70 8.27 6.10
C ASP A 94 -13.57 6.74 5.90
N SER A 95 -13.77 5.94 6.96
CA SER A 95 -13.73 4.46 6.94
C SER A 95 -14.77 3.77 6.03
N SER A 96 -15.58 4.52 5.27
CA SER A 96 -16.66 3.96 4.44
C SER A 96 -16.21 3.51 3.04
N GLY A 97 -14.92 3.66 2.70
CA GLY A 97 -14.34 3.25 1.41
C GLY A 97 -12.96 2.58 1.53
N PRO A 98 -12.48 1.91 0.46
CA PRO A 98 -11.17 1.26 0.43
C PRO A 98 -10.05 2.32 0.33
N GLY A 99 -9.57 2.78 1.48
CA GLY A 99 -8.51 3.78 1.59
C GLY A 99 -8.45 4.38 2.97
N GLN A 100 -8.01 3.59 3.96
CA GLN A 100 -7.82 4.11 5.32
C GLN A 100 -6.75 5.21 5.29
N LEU A 101 -7.13 6.45 5.64
CA LEU A 101 -6.19 7.54 5.86
C LEU A 101 -5.27 7.18 7.04
N ASP A 102 -3.98 7.10 6.78
CA ASP A 102 -2.97 7.01 7.82
C ASP A 102 -2.47 8.42 8.16
N VAL A 103 -2.60 8.78 9.44
CA VAL A 103 -2.25 10.11 9.95
C VAL A 103 -1.32 9.96 11.13
N HIS A 104 -0.15 10.60 11.03
CA HIS A 104 0.78 10.76 12.15
C HIS A 104 1.06 12.23 12.38
N SER A 105 1.30 12.63 13.62
CA SER A 105 1.67 14.00 13.96
C SER A 105 2.81 14.06 14.95
N THR A 106 3.71 15.03 14.76
CA THR A 106 4.78 15.37 15.70
C THR A 106 4.68 16.84 16.07
N TYR A 107 4.93 17.18 17.33
CA TYR A 107 4.91 18.55 17.82
C TYR A 107 6.27 18.91 18.44
N ASP A 108 6.86 19.99 17.94
CA ASP A 108 8.06 20.61 18.48
C ASP A 108 7.65 21.83 19.30
N GLU A 109 7.69 21.68 20.62
CA GLU A 109 7.30 22.73 21.56
C GLU A 109 8.31 23.89 21.60
N SER A 110 9.59 23.65 21.28
CA SER A 110 10.60 24.71 21.26
C SER A 110 10.46 25.59 20.03
N ALA A 111 10.01 25.03 18.91
CA ALA A 111 9.74 25.75 17.68
C ALA A 111 8.28 26.17 17.49
N CYS A 112 7.40 25.82 18.44
CA CYS A 112 5.94 25.96 18.30
C CYS A 112 5.43 25.44 16.94
N ARG A 113 5.88 24.25 16.53
CA ARG A 113 5.61 23.71 15.19
C ARG A 113 4.98 22.33 15.26
N LEU A 114 3.80 22.20 14.66
CA LEU A 114 3.12 20.94 14.43
C LEU A 114 3.42 20.44 13.01
N THR A 115 3.85 19.19 12.88
CA THR A 115 4.02 18.50 11.61
C THR A 115 3.04 17.35 11.52
N VAL A 116 2.23 17.33 10.46
CA VAL A 116 1.23 16.28 10.21
C VAL A 116 1.62 15.54 8.93
N PHE A 117 1.73 14.21 9.02
CA PHE A 117 1.97 13.29 7.93
C PHE A 117 0.64 12.63 7.58
N VAL A 118 0.22 12.71 6.32
CA VAL A 118 -1.04 12.13 5.83
C VAL A 118 -0.75 11.26 4.62
N VAL A 119 -1.26 10.04 4.64
CA VAL A 119 -1.05 9.01 3.62
C VAL A 119 -2.42 8.41 3.31
N GLY A 120 -2.93 8.61 2.09
CA GLY A 120 -4.28 8.17 1.73
C GLY A 120 -4.60 8.32 0.24
N ASP A 121 -5.85 8.07 -0.12
CA ASP A 121 -6.35 8.40 -1.46
C ASP A 121 -6.41 9.93 -1.65
N PRO A 122 -6.40 10.43 -2.89
CA PRO A 122 -6.37 11.86 -3.16
C PRO A 122 -7.58 12.64 -2.61
N ASP A 123 -8.78 12.06 -2.62
CA ASP A 123 -10.01 12.77 -2.25
C ASP A 123 -10.05 12.98 -0.73
N SER A 124 -9.83 11.90 0.03
CA SER A 124 -9.79 11.96 1.49
C SER A 124 -8.60 12.80 1.98
N THR A 125 -7.43 12.70 1.34
CA THR A 125 -6.27 13.54 1.69
C THR A 125 -6.55 15.02 1.45
N THR A 126 -7.25 15.36 0.37
CA THR A 126 -7.63 16.76 0.06
C THR A 126 -8.58 17.31 1.12
N ALA A 127 -9.55 16.52 1.58
CA ALA A 127 -10.46 16.92 2.64
C ALA A 127 -9.71 17.23 3.95
N VAL A 128 -8.77 16.38 4.35
CA VAL A 128 -7.94 16.58 5.56
C VAL A 128 -7.06 17.82 5.45
N VAL A 129 -6.39 18.04 4.32
CA VAL A 129 -5.56 19.24 4.11
C VAL A 129 -6.41 20.51 4.15
N GLY A 130 -7.61 20.48 3.56
CA GLY A 130 -8.57 21.58 3.64
C GLY A 130 -9.03 21.87 5.07
N LEU A 131 -9.27 20.83 5.87
CA LEU A 131 -9.62 20.94 7.29
C LEU A 131 -8.50 21.59 8.11
N ILE A 132 -7.25 21.15 7.93
CA ILE A 132 -6.08 21.76 8.58
C ILE A 132 -6.03 23.24 8.24
N GLY A 133 -6.13 23.60 6.96
CA GLY A 133 -6.11 24.99 6.52
C GLY A 133 -7.30 25.82 7.02
N ALA A 134 -8.43 25.20 7.38
CA ALA A 134 -9.56 25.90 7.99
C ALA A 134 -9.33 26.15 9.48
N LEU A 135 -8.79 25.17 10.21
CA LEU A 135 -8.50 25.27 11.64
C LEU A 135 -7.40 26.29 11.93
N THR A 136 -6.36 26.36 11.10
CA THR A 136 -5.26 27.32 11.27
C THR A 136 -5.68 28.78 11.04
N ARG A 137 -6.77 29.03 10.29
CA ARG A 137 -7.33 30.38 10.09
C ARG A 137 -8.27 30.84 11.20
N GLN A 138 -8.79 29.92 12.01
CA GLN A 138 -9.77 30.25 13.06
C GLN A 138 -9.14 30.86 14.30
N ASP A 139 -7.83 30.66 14.53
CA ASP A 139 -7.13 31.19 15.70
C ASP A 139 -6.62 32.63 15.49
N ASP A 140 -6.72 33.17 14.27
CA ASP A 140 -6.31 34.53 13.91
C ASP A 140 -7.43 35.58 14.17
N LYS A 141 -8.51 35.20 14.86
CA LYS A 141 -9.72 36.02 15.07
C LYS A 141 -10.17 36.04 16.52
#